data_AF-A0A1B1AF45-F1
#
_entry.id   AF-A0A1B1AF45-F1
#
_cell.length_a   1.000
_cell.length_b   1.000
_cell.length_c   1.000
_cell.angle_alpha   90.00
_cell.angle_beta   90.00
_cell.angle_gamma   90.00
#
_symmetry.space_group_name_H-M   'P 1'
#
loop_
_entity.id
_entity.type
_entity.pdbx_description
1 polymer ?
#
loop_
_entity_poly.entity_id
_entity_poly.type
_entity_poly.pdbx_seq_one_letter_code
_entity_poly.pdbx_strand_id
1 'polypeptide(L)'
;MSHELRTPLNAIIGYTELLLEDAVADGRDHQVEDHENVLRQARSLLHLINEVLDLSKIEAGKLGVEIEEFHIGAIVFSAIADVRPTATANGTELVLDIGEGDMVLRSDPYRLSQCLRNLLSNAVKFTADGRVTVRVRRQETADGSFIHVEVVDTGIGMSPDQLARAVTPFEQGDGSITRKYGGAGLGLTITQQIARLLGGDIKIASALNQSTTATLTLNANLGRLSAVA
;
A
#
# COMPACT_ATOMS: atom_id res chain seq x y z
N MET A 1 7.47 -22.52 5.48
CA MET A 1 8.21 -21.37 4.90
C MET A 1 7.77 -20.00 5.43
N SER A 2 6.54 -19.49 5.24
CA SER A 2 6.18 -18.14 5.74
C SER A 2 6.45 -17.93 7.25
N HIS A 3 6.10 -18.89 8.10
CA HIS A 3 6.39 -18.83 9.53
C HIS A 3 7.88 -18.98 9.88
N GLU A 4 8.65 -19.70 9.07
CA GLU A 4 10.08 -19.93 9.30
C GLU A 4 10.91 -18.68 9.05
N LEU A 5 10.43 -17.76 8.19
CA LEU A 5 11.05 -16.46 7.96
C LEU A 5 10.57 -15.40 8.96
N ARG A 6 9.30 -15.45 9.39
CA ARG A 6 8.72 -14.46 10.32
C ARG A 6 9.27 -14.60 11.74
N THR A 7 9.40 -15.82 12.26
CA THR A 7 9.86 -16.05 13.64
C THR A 7 11.24 -15.47 13.94
N PRO A 8 12.31 -15.73 13.17
CA PRO A 8 13.63 -15.16 13.46
C PRO A 8 13.64 -13.63 13.33
N LEU A 9 12.88 -13.07 12.38
CA LEU A 9 12.84 -11.62 12.17
C LEU A 9 12.06 -10.91 13.28
N ASN A 10 10.95 -11.48 13.74
CA ASN A 10 10.21 -10.98 14.90
C ASN A 10 11.06 -11.03 16.17
N ALA A 11 11.93 -12.05 16.32
CA ALA A 11 12.88 -12.08 17.43
C ALA A 11 13.89 -10.93 17.33
N ILE A 12 14.46 -10.66 16.16
CA ILE A 12 15.37 -9.52 15.94
C ILE A 12 14.67 -8.20 16.28
N ILE A 13 13.43 -8.00 15.81
CA ILE A 13 12.64 -6.80 16.11
C ILE A 13 12.42 -6.68 17.63
N GLY A 14 11.92 -7.74 18.28
CA GLY A 14 11.64 -7.71 19.71
C GLY A 14 12.89 -7.46 20.57
N TYR A 15 14.02 -8.12 20.28
CA TYR A 15 15.27 -7.84 20.99
C TYR A 15 15.80 -6.42 20.74
N THR A 16 15.63 -5.89 19.53
CA THR A 16 16.07 -4.52 19.23
C THR A 16 15.15 -3.49 19.91
N GLU A 17 13.85 -3.76 20.05
CA GLU A 17 12.92 -2.94 20.83
C GLU A 17 13.33 -2.89 22.31
N LEU A 18 13.67 -4.04 22.91
CA LEU A 18 14.18 -4.09 24.28
C LEU A 18 15.48 -3.31 24.45
N LEU A 19 16.43 -3.46 23.52
CA LEU A 19 17.70 -2.71 23.55
C LEU A 19 17.48 -1.19 23.38
N LEU A 20 16.51 -0.80 22.56
CA LEU A 20 16.12 0.61 22.40
C LEU A 20 15.54 1.17 23.70
N GLU A 21 14.64 0.44 24.37
CA GLU A 21 14.07 0.82 25.67
C GLU A 21 15.17 1.03 26.73
N ASP A 22 16.13 0.09 26.82
CA ASP A 22 17.29 0.20 27.73
C ASP A 22 18.19 1.40 27.38
N ALA A 23 18.46 1.62 26.09
CA ALA A 23 19.31 2.73 25.64
C ALA A 23 18.67 4.09 25.94
N VAL A 24 17.35 4.22 25.78
CA VAL A 24 16.58 5.42 26.14
C VAL A 24 16.62 5.64 27.66
N ALA A 25 16.39 4.58 28.45
CA ALA A 25 16.41 4.66 29.91
C ALA A 25 17.78 5.11 30.47
N ASP A 26 18.86 4.65 29.84
CA ASP A 26 20.24 4.93 30.26
C ASP A 26 20.84 6.22 29.64
N GLY A 27 20.10 6.93 28.77
CA GLY A 27 20.58 8.13 28.07
C GLY A 27 21.71 7.87 27.08
N ARG A 28 21.70 6.70 26.42
CA ARG A 28 22.71 6.26 25.43
C ARG A 28 22.30 6.69 24.02
N ASP A 29 22.26 8.00 23.76
CA ASP A 29 21.72 8.59 22.53
C ASP A 29 22.25 7.96 21.22
N HIS A 30 23.55 7.63 21.15
CA HIS A 30 24.12 7.00 19.96
C HIS A 30 23.56 5.59 19.70
N GLN A 31 23.29 4.83 20.76
CA GLN A 31 22.69 3.50 20.63
C GLN A 31 21.20 3.57 20.32
N VAL A 32 20.51 4.61 20.78
CA VAL A 32 19.12 4.88 20.38
C VAL A 32 19.03 5.01 18.86
N GLU A 33 19.90 5.84 18.25
CA GLU A 33 19.91 6.03 16.79
C GLU A 33 20.22 4.72 16.04
N ASP A 34 21.21 3.95 16.51
CA ASP A 34 21.56 2.66 15.91
C ASP A 34 20.41 1.64 16.00
N HIS A 35 19.76 1.53 17.16
CA HIS A 35 18.65 0.60 17.38
C HIS A 35 17.40 0.99 16.58
N GLU A 36 17.08 2.28 16.51
CA GLU A 36 16.03 2.78 15.62
C GLU A 36 16.32 2.43 14.16
N ASN A 37 17.59 2.56 13.73
CA ASN A 37 17.97 2.21 12.37
C ASN A 37 17.82 0.71 12.10
N VAL A 38 18.28 -0.15 13.00
CA VAL A 38 18.09 -1.61 12.90
C VAL A 38 16.60 -1.95 12.84
N LEU A 39 15.76 -1.34 13.67
CA LEU A 39 14.31 -1.56 13.67
C LEU A 39 13.66 -1.17 12.35
N ARG A 40 14.01 0.00 11.79
CA ARG A 40 13.50 0.44 10.49
C ARG A 40 13.88 -0.56 9.38
N GLN A 41 15.11 -1.05 9.37
CA GLN A 41 15.58 -2.01 8.38
C GLN A 41 14.93 -3.39 8.55
N ALA A 42 14.80 -3.89 9.78
CA ALA A 42 14.17 -5.18 10.08
C ALA A 42 12.68 -5.19 9.70
N ARG A 43 11.94 -4.11 10.03
CA ARG A 43 10.54 -3.94 9.64
C ARG A 43 10.39 -3.84 8.12
N SER A 44 11.29 -3.13 7.45
CA SER A 44 11.30 -3.04 5.97
C SER A 44 11.54 -4.42 5.33
N LEU A 45 12.46 -5.22 5.86
CA LEU A 45 12.70 -6.58 5.40
C LEU A 45 11.49 -7.50 5.63
N LEU A 46 10.84 -7.39 6.80
CA LEU A 46 9.65 -8.18 7.12
C LEU A 46 8.52 -7.87 6.15
N HIS A 47 8.35 -6.58 5.82
CA HIS A 47 7.40 -6.14 4.81
C HIS A 47 7.70 -6.76 3.45
N LEU A 48 8.95 -6.70 2.98
CA LEU A 48 9.36 -7.30 1.71
C LEU A 48 9.11 -8.82 1.66
N ILE A 49 9.45 -9.54 2.73
CA ILE A 49 9.20 -10.98 2.82
C ILE A 49 7.70 -11.27 2.71
N ASN A 50 6.87 -10.48 3.39
CA ASN A 50 5.41 -10.62 3.31
C ASN A 50 4.90 -10.33 1.88
N GLU A 51 5.43 -9.32 1.19
CA GLU A 51 5.09 -9.03 -0.21
C GLU A 51 5.42 -10.20 -1.14
N VAL A 52 6.62 -10.79 -1.03
CA VAL A 52 7.03 -11.96 -1.84
C VAL A 52 6.14 -13.16 -1.57
N LEU A 53 5.80 -13.40 -0.30
CA LEU A 53 4.92 -14.52 0.09
C LEU A 53 3.48 -14.32 -0.38
N ASP A 54 2.97 -13.09 -0.32
CA ASP A 54 1.65 -12.74 -0.86
C ASP A 54 1.62 -12.95 -2.37
N LEU A 55 2.64 -12.46 -3.10
CA LEU A 55 2.76 -12.70 -4.55
C LEU A 55 2.78 -14.21 -4.87
N SER A 56 3.57 -15.00 -4.13
CA SER A 56 3.64 -16.46 -4.31
C SER A 56 2.30 -17.15 -4.04
N LYS A 57 1.51 -16.68 -3.05
CA LYS A 57 0.18 -17.22 -2.77
C LYS A 57 -0.82 -16.86 -3.86
N ILE A 58 -0.75 -15.65 -4.38
CA ILE A 58 -1.58 -15.16 -5.48
C ILE A 58 -1.33 -15.99 -6.73
N GLU A 59 -0.07 -16.15 -7.14
CA GLU A 59 0.30 -16.93 -8.34
C GLU A 59 -0.10 -18.40 -8.23
N ALA A 60 -0.09 -18.95 -7.02
CA ALA A 60 -0.56 -20.30 -6.74
C ALA A 60 -2.10 -20.43 -6.61
N GLY A 61 -2.86 -19.34 -6.73
CA GLY A 61 -4.31 -19.33 -6.50
C GLY A 61 -4.74 -19.63 -5.06
N LYS A 62 -3.82 -19.47 -4.10
CA LYS A 62 -3.99 -19.81 -2.68
C LYS A 62 -4.28 -18.60 -1.80
N LEU A 63 -4.36 -17.41 -2.36
CA LEU A 63 -4.73 -16.22 -1.59
C LEU A 63 -6.24 -16.26 -1.33
N GLY A 64 -6.61 -16.56 -0.07
CA GLY A 64 -8.00 -16.47 0.38
C GLY A 64 -8.45 -15.01 0.50
N VAL A 65 -9.76 -14.81 0.31
CA VAL A 65 -10.48 -13.55 0.50
C VAL A 65 -11.47 -13.76 1.64
N GLU A 66 -11.44 -12.88 2.64
CA GLU A 66 -12.37 -12.91 3.78
C GLU A 66 -13.45 -11.85 3.56
N ILE A 67 -14.66 -12.27 3.19
CA ILE A 67 -15.74 -11.37 2.81
C ILE A 67 -16.53 -10.95 4.05
N GLU A 68 -16.51 -9.65 4.36
CA GLU A 68 -17.20 -9.02 5.48
C GLU A 68 -17.90 -7.73 5.04
N GLU A 69 -18.88 -7.28 5.83
CA GLU A 69 -19.52 -5.98 5.64
C GLU A 69 -18.78 -4.90 6.43
N PHE A 70 -18.41 -3.81 5.78
CA PHE A 70 -17.67 -2.72 6.41
C PHE A 70 -17.92 -1.38 5.73
N HIS A 71 -17.62 -0.31 6.46
CA HIS A 71 -17.66 1.06 5.97
C HIS A 71 -16.32 1.44 5.31
N ILE A 72 -16.35 1.84 4.04
CA ILE A 72 -15.12 2.21 3.31
C ILE A 72 -14.41 3.41 3.93
N GLY A 73 -15.15 4.36 4.50
CA GLY A 73 -14.62 5.55 5.16
C GLY A 73 -13.64 5.19 6.28
N ALA A 74 -13.96 4.17 7.09
CA ALA A 74 -13.07 3.71 8.15
C ALA A 74 -11.73 3.17 7.60
N ILE A 75 -11.78 2.39 6.51
CA ILE A 75 -10.58 1.81 5.89
C ILE A 75 -9.71 2.91 5.27
N VAL A 76 -10.32 3.85 4.55
CA VAL A 76 -9.62 4.97 3.93
C VAL A 76 -9.00 5.90 4.98
N PHE A 77 -9.75 6.20 6.05
CA PHE A 77 -9.25 7.04 7.14
C PHE A 77 -8.05 6.42 7.85
N SER A 78 -8.11 5.11 8.14
CA SER A 78 -6.98 4.37 8.70
C SER A 78 -5.75 4.44 7.79
N ALA A 79 -5.92 4.19 6.49
CA ALA A 79 -4.81 4.22 5.55
C ALA A 79 -4.18 5.62 5.41
N ILE A 80 -4.99 6.69 5.48
CA ILE A 80 -4.50 8.07 5.50
C ILE A 80 -3.74 8.38 6.80
N ALA A 81 -4.23 7.89 7.94
CA ALA A 81 -3.55 8.06 9.23
C ALA A 81 -2.16 7.40 9.21
N ASP A 82 -2.03 6.22 8.60
CA ASP A 82 -0.77 5.48 8.50
C ASP A 82 0.31 6.27 7.73
N VAL A 83 -0.06 7.04 6.70
CA VAL A 83 0.91 7.81 5.87
C VAL A 83 1.08 9.26 6.31
N ARG A 84 0.28 9.74 7.27
CA ARG A 84 0.30 11.14 7.73
C ARG A 84 1.68 11.60 8.23
N PRO A 85 2.42 10.83 9.05
CA PRO A 85 3.74 11.27 9.51
C PRO A 85 4.70 11.54 8.36
N THR A 86 4.74 10.64 7.36
CA THR A 86 5.57 10.79 6.16
C THR A 86 5.11 11.97 5.31
N ALA A 87 3.80 12.18 5.17
CA ALA A 87 3.27 13.32 4.42
C ALA A 87 3.66 14.65 5.08
N THR A 88 3.57 14.74 6.41
CA THR A 88 4.02 15.92 7.16
C THR A 88 5.52 16.16 7.00
N ALA A 89 6.34 15.10 7.09
CA ALA A 89 7.79 15.22 6.87
C ALA A 89 8.15 15.70 5.45
N ASN A 90 7.34 15.34 4.45
CA ASN A 90 7.51 15.73 3.05
C ASN A 90 6.79 17.05 2.68
N GLY A 91 6.18 17.77 3.63
CA GLY A 91 5.41 18.99 3.34
C GLY A 91 4.17 18.74 2.44
N THR A 92 3.67 17.50 2.40
CA THR A 92 2.58 17.07 1.51
C THR A 92 1.22 17.21 2.18
N GLU A 93 0.31 17.92 1.52
CA GLU A 93 -1.10 18.04 1.94
C GLU A 93 -1.87 16.75 1.60
N LEU A 94 -2.57 16.19 2.58
CA LEU A 94 -3.48 15.05 2.38
C LEU A 94 -4.92 15.54 2.33
N VAL A 95 -5.60 15.32 1.19
CA VAL A 95 -6.99 15.70 0.96
C VAL A 95 -7.85 14.46 0.79
N LEU A 96 -8.98 14.41 1.50
CA LEU A 96 -9.96 13.33 1.38
C LEU A 96 -11.26 13.88 0.80
N ASP A 97 -11.71 13.26 -0.29
CA ASP A 97 -12.94 13.58 -1.00
C ASP A 97 -13.76 12.29 -1.17
N ILE A 98 -14.57 11.98 -0.15
CA ILE A 98 -15.55 10.89 -0.21
C ILE A 98 -16.86 11.49 -0.73
N GLY A 99 -17.37 10.94 -1.84
CA GLY A 99 -18.56 11.42 -2.53
C GLY A 99 -19.85 11.26 -1.73
N GLU A 100 -20.76 10.37 -2.16
CA GLU A 100 -22.06 10.10 -1.50
C GLU A 100 -21.92 9.38 -0.14
N GLY A 101 -21.19 9.99 0.80
CA GLY A 101 -21.04 9.51 2.16
C GLY A 101 -20.23 8.22 2.31
N ASP A 102 -20.20 7.72 3.54
CA ASP A 102 -19.52 6.48 3.89
C ASP A 102 -20.37 5.26 3.49
N MET A 103 -19.91 4.56 2.45
CA MET A 103 -20.64 3.44 1.84
C MET A 103 -20.30 2.13 2.52
N VAL A 104 -21.33 1.31 2.75
CA VAL A 104 -21.17 -0.07 3.20
C VAL A 104 -20.81 -0.93 2.00
N LEU A 105 -19.69 -1.64 2.10
CA LEU A 105 -19.22 -2.61 1.13
C LEU A 105 -19.27 -4.01 1.72
N ARG A 106 -19.41 -5.00 0.85
CA ARG A 106 -19.25 -6.41 1.19
C ARG A 106 -18.08 -6.97 0.40
N SER A 107 -16.90 -7.02 1.01
CA SER A 107 -15.64 -7.41 0.38
C SER A 107 -14.61 -7.74 1.48
N ASP A 108 -13.32 -7.73 1.18
CA ASP A 108 -12.25 -7.97 2.16
C ASP A 108 -11.61 -6.65 2.63
N PRO A 109 -11.90 -6.20 3.87
CA PRO A 109 -11.40 -4.93 4.39
C PRO A 109 -9.88 -4.93 4.57
N TYR A 110 -9.28 -6.07 4.93
CA TYR A 110 -7.84 -6.18 5.14
C TYR A 110 -7.08 -6.00 3.83
N ARG A 111 -7.53 -6.69 2.77
CA ARG A 111 -6.95 -6.59 1.43
C ARG A 111 -7.14 -5.23 0.81
N LEU A 112 -8.32 -4.62 0.97
CA LEU A 112 -8.54 -3.24 0.54
C LEU A 112 -7.59 -2.28 1.27
N SER A 113 -7.45 -2.42 2.59
CA SER A 113 -6.53 -1.62 3.40
C SER A 113 -5.08 -1.76 2.94
N GLN A 114 -4.66 -2.98 2.58
CA GLN A 114 -3.34 -3.27 2.00
C GLN A 114 -3.14 -2.52 0.67
N CYS A 115 -4.11 -2.57 -0.25
CA CYS A 115 -4.05 -1.82 -1.51
C CYS A 115 -3.93 -0.31 -1.27
N LEU A 116 -4.76 0.25 -0.41
CA LEU A 116 -4.78 1.69 -0.13
C LEU A 116 -3.50 2.19 0.51
N ARG A 117 -2.96 1.47 1.50
CA ARG A 117 -1.66 1.81 2.11
C ARG A 117 -0.54 1.84 1.08
N ASN A 118 -0.49 0.87 0.16
CA ASN A 118 0.53 0.83 -0.87
C ASN A 118 0.38 2.00 -1.87
N LEU A 119 -0.84 2.34 -2.29
CA LEU A 119 -1.05 3.47 -3.19
C LEU A 119 -0.70 4.81 -2.51
N LEU A 120 -1.16 5.00 -1.27
CA LEU A 120 -0.90 6.21 -0.50
C LEU A 120 0.58 6.37 -0.13
N SER A 121 1.26 5.29 0.25
CA SER A 121 2.69 5.36 0.58
C SER A 121 3.52 5.74 -0.63
N ASN A 122 3.20 5.20 -1.82
CA ASN A 122 3.85 5.61 -3.06
C ASN A 122 3.55 7.07 -3.41
N ALA A 123 2.30 7.50 -3.35
CA ALA A 123 1.90 8.88 -3.62
C ALA A 123 2.64 9.89 -2.74
N VAL A 124 2.68 9.64 -1.42
CA VAL A 124 3.36 10.52 -0.45
C VAL A 124 4.89 10.48 -0.62
N LYS A 125 5.45 9.31 -0.90
CA LYS A 125 6.90 9.12 -1.11
C LYS A 125 7.43 9.88 -2.32
N PHE A 126 6.64 10.01 -3.38
CA PHE A 126 7.04 10.66 -4.63
C PHE A 126 6.55 12.11 -4.76
N THR A 127 5.89 12.63 -3.72
CA THR A 127 5.42 14.00 -3.63
C THR A 127 6.18 14.73 -2.53
N ALA A 128 6.75 15.88 -2.87
CA ALA A 128 7.38 16.78 -1.91
C ALA A 128 6.76 18.17 -2.12
N ASP A 129 6.39 18.85 -1.03
CA ASP A 129 5.77 20.18 -1.04
C ASP A 129 4.57 20.27 -2.01
N GLY A 130 3.71 19.25 -1.99
CA GLY A 130 2.61 19.09 -2.93
C GLY A 130 1.33 18.57 -2.27
N ARG A 131 0.51 17.88 -3.04
CA ARG A 131 -0.79 17.37 -2.59
C ARG A 131 -1.02 15.93 -3.03
N VAL A 132 -1.57 15.13 -2.12
CA VAL A 132 -2.16 13.82 -2.41
C VAL A 132 -3.65 13.87 -2.07
N THR A 133 -4.49 13.57 -3.05
CA THR A 133 -5.96 13.55 -2.92
C THR A 133 -6.47 12.13 -3.04
N VAL A 134 -7.26 11.68 -2.06
CA VAL A 134 -8.01 10.42 -2.13
C VAL A 134 -9.45 10.72 -2.49
N ARG A 135 -9.91 10.21 -3.64
CA ARG A 135 -11.31 10.30 -4.06
C ARG A 135 -11.97 8.95 -4.00
N VAL A 136 -13.16 8.88 -3.41
CA VAL A 136 -13.95 7.66 -3.36
C VAL A 136 -15.28 7.92 -4.03
N ARG A 137 -15.61 7.13 -5.06
CA ARG A 137 -16.86 7.21 -5.82
C ARG A 137 -17.45 5.82 -6.02
N ARG A 138 -18.77 5.73 -6.00
CA ARG A 138 -19.52 4.54 -6.39
C ARG A 138 -20.07 4.72 -7.78
N GLN A 139 -20.03 3.65 -8.55
CA GLN A 139 -20.58 3.59 -9.88
C GLN A 139 -21.41 2.33 -10.01
N GLU A 140 -22.70 2.51 -10.31
CA GLU A 140 -23.57 1.42 -10.72
C GLU A 140 -23.39 1.17 -12.22
N THR A 141 -23.14 -0.08 -12.60
CA THR A 141 -23.02 -0.52 -14.00
C THR A 141 -23.99 -1.67 -14.26
N ALA A 142 -24.13 -2.07 -15.53
CA ALA A 142 -24.92 -3.25 -15.88
C ALA A 142 -24.38 -4.55 -15.24
N ASP A 143 -23.07 -4.58 -14.93
CA ASP A 143 -22.36 -5.74 -14.38
C ASP A 143 -22.35 -5.75 -12.83
N GLY A 144 -22.88 -4.70 -12.19
CA GLY A 144 -23.01 -4.59 -10.74
C GLY A 144 -22.60 -3.23 -10.19
N SER A 145 -22.39 -3.20 -8.88
CA SER A 145 -21.99 -2.00 -8.15
C SER A 145 -20.49 -2.01 -7.92
N PHE A 146 -19.79 -0.95 -8.32
CA PHE A 146 -18.34 -0.83 -8.19
C PHE A 146 -17.95 0.40 -7.38
N ILE A 147 -16.82 0.30 -6.68
CA ILE A 147 -16.16 1.43 -6.04
C ILE A 147 -14.89 1.75 -6.80
N HIS A 148 -14.71 3.05 -7.06
CA HIS A 148 -13.49 3.64 -7.56
C HIS A 148 -12.84 4.44 -6.44
N VAL A 149 -11.63 4.05 -6.06
CA VAL A 149 -10.76 4.82 -5.18
C VAL A 149 -9.61 5.37 -6.00
N GLU A 150 -9.57 6.68 -6.18
CA GLU A 150 -8.48 7.37 -6.87
C GLU A 150 -7.51 7.94 -5.84
N VAL A 151 -6.23 7.65 -5.99
CA VAL A 151 -5.15 8.34 -5.30
C VAL A 151 -4.43 9.20 -6.32
N VAL A 152 -4.58 10.52 -6.18
CA VAL A 152 -4.04 11.52 -7.11
C VAL A 152 -2.92 12.28 -6.41
N ASP A 153 -1.70 12.20 -6.91
CA ASP A 153 -0.54 12.92 -6.40
C ASP A 153 0.00 13.94 -7.40
N THR A 154 0.58 15.02 -6.88
CA THR A 154 1.26 16.06 -7.67
C THR A 154 2.78 15.84 -7.69
N GLY A 155 3.21 14.57 -7.60
CA GLY A 155 4.60 14.20 -7.48
C GLY A 155 5.36 14.23 -8.81
N ILE A 156 6.51 13.56 -8.82
CA ILE A 156 7.42 13.52 -9.98
C ILE A 156 6.86 12.83 -11.22
N GLY A 157 5.73 12.12 -11.11
CA GLY A 157 5.14 11.34 -12.20
C GLY A 157 6.05 10.23 -12.73
N MET A 158 5.66 9.65 -13.87
CA MET A 158 6.38 8.56 -14.54
C MET A 158 6.57 8.88 -16.02
N SER A 159 7.72 8.48 -16.59
CA SER A 159 7.90 8.45 -18.04
C SER A 159 7.01 7.36 -18.68
N PRO A 160 6.76 7.41 -19.99
CA PRO A 160 6.00 6.35 -20.68
C PRO A 160 6.56 4.94 -20.46
N ASP A 161 7.90 4.80 -20.47
CA ASP A 161 8.57 3.52 -20.25
C ASP A 161 8.48 3.02 -18.81
N GLN A 162 8.44 3.94 -17.84
CA GLN A 162 8.20 3.62 -16.43
C GLN A 162 6.75 3.20 -16.21
N LEU A 163 5.80 3.95 -16.78
CA LEU A 163 4.37 3.67 -16.68
C LEU A 163 4.02 2.29 -17.28
N ALA A 164 4.60 1.94 -18.43
CA ALA A 164 4.40 0.64 -19.08
C ALA A 164 4.88 -0.54 -18.22
N ARG A 165 5.82 -0.32 -17.30
CA ARG A 165 6.40 -1.35 -16.42
C ARG A 165 5.97 -1.22 -14.96
N ALA A 166 5.14 -0.23 -14.62
CA ALA A 166 4.83 0.13 -13.23
C ALA A 166 4.15 -1.00 -12.43
N VAL A 167 3.45 -1.92 -13.11
CA VAL A 167 2.78 -3.07 -12.49
C VAL A 167 3.52 -4.40 -12.73
N THR A 168 4.70 -4.38 -13.34
CA THR A 168 5.51 -5.57 -13.56
C THR A 168 6.31 -5.92 -12.29
N PRO A 169 6.26 -7.17 -11.79
CA PRO A 169 6.95 -7.52 -10.57
C PRO A 169 8.47 -7.30 -10.68
N PHE A 170 9.05 -6.75 -9.61
CA PHE A 170 10.48 -6.43 -9.47
C PHE A 170 11.01 -5.36 -10.44
N GLU A 171 10.17 -4.77 -11.28
CA GLU A 171 10.55 -3.62 -12.09
C GLU A 171 10.50 -2.36 -11.24
N GLN A 172 11.55 -1.56 -11.35
CA GLN A 172 11.64 -0.25 -10.73
C GLN A 172 12.08 0.74 -11.78
N GLY A 173 11.77 2.03 -11.56
CA GLY A 173 12.35 3.10 -12.37
C GLY A 173 13.88 3.09 -12.35
N ASP A 174 14.49 4.06 -13.03
CA ASP A 174 15.94 4.12 -13.18
C ASP A 174 16.71 4.06 -11.84
N GLY A 175 17.95 3.56 -11.83
CA GLY A 175 18.70 3.24 -10.60
C GLY A 175 18.99 4.42 -9.65
N SER A 176 18.66 5.65 -10.04
CA SER A 176 18.65 6.85 -9.20
C SER A 176 17.42 6.91 -8.27
N ILE A 177 16.27 6.44 -8.72
CA ILE A 177 15.01 6.42 -7.96
C ILE A 177 15.07 5.34 -6.87
N THR A 178 15.60 4.15 -7.18
CA THR A 178 15.80 3.08 -6.18
C THR A 178 16.75 3.51 -5.06
N ARG A 179 17.81 4.26 -5.38
CA ARG A 179 18.74 4.78 -4.37
C ARG A 179 18.15 5.91 -3.51
N LYS A 180 17.30 6.76 -4.09
CA LYS A 180 16.71 7.90 -3.37
C LYS A 180 15.47 7.53 -2.56
N TYR A 181 14.68 6.56 -3.05
CA TYR A 181 13.35 6.29 -2.51
C TYR A 181 13.14 4.81 -2.12
N GLY A 182 13.97 3.87 -2.58
CA GLY A 182 13.89 2.45 -2.19
C GLY A 182 12.62 1.72 -2.67
N GLY A 183 12.41 0.50 -2.16
CA GLY A 183 11.28 -0.40 -2.49
C GLY A 183 11.74 -1.67 -3.20
N ALA A 184 10.84 -2.64 -3.42
CA ALA A 184 11.13 -3.87 -4.17
C ALA A 184 10.40 -3.98 -5.52
N GLY A 185 9.60 -2.98 -5.89
CA GLY A 185 8.86 -2.98 -7.17
C GLY A 185 7.71 -3.99 -7.17
N LEU A 186 7.25 -4.42 -5.99
CA LEU A 186 6.18 -5.41 -5.85
C LEU A 186 4.83 -4.79 -5.50
N GLY A 187 4.83 -3.63 -4.84
CA GLY A 187 3.61 -3.03 -4.30
C GLY A 187 2.49 -2.87 -5.33
N LEU A 188 2.75 -2.22 -6.47
CA LEU A 188 1.73 -1.99 -7.51
C LEU A 188 1.25 -3.30 -8.17
N THR A 189 2.16 -4.25 -8.39
CA THR A 189 1.82 -5.59 -8.87
C THR A 189 0.89 -6.31 -7.89
N ILE A 190 1.22 -6.32 -6.60
CA ILE A 190 0.41 -6.93 -5.55
C ILE A 190 -0.95 -6.23 -5.46
N THR A 191 -0.98 -4.89 -5.50
CA THR A 191 -2.22 -4.12 -5.53
C THR A 191 -3.10 -4.51 -6.72
N GLN A 192 -2.54 -4.67 -7.93
CA GLN A 192 -3.28 -5.11 -9.11
C GLN A 192 -3.89 -6.50 -8.92
N GLN A 193 -3.09 -7.44 -8.43
CA GLN A 193 -3.55 -8.81 -8.24
C GLN A 193 -4.64 -8.91 -7.17
N ILE A 194 -4.48 -8.20 -6.05
CA ILE A 194 -5.52 -8.11 -5.02
C ILE A 194 -6.79 -7.46 -5.59
N ALA A 195 -6.68 -6.37 -6.35
CA ALA A 195 -7.84 -5.72 -6.97
C ALA A 195 -8.64 -6.69 -7.85
N ARG A 196 -7.94 -7.50 -8.64
CA ARG A 196 -8.54 -8.55 -9.48
C ARG A 196 -9.21 -9.65 -8.67
N LEU A 197 -8.61 -10.08 -7.56
CA LEU A 197 -9.24 -11.03 -6.63
C LEU A 197 -10.50 -10.47 -5.98
N LEU A 198 -10.59 -9.15 -5.79
CA LEU A 198 -11.77 -8.44 -5.30
C LEU A 198 -12.75 -8.02 -6.42
N GLY A 199 -12.60 -8.61 -7.61
CA GLY A 199 -13.52 -8.41 -8.73
C GLY A 199 -13.37 -7.08 -9.46
N GLY A 200 -12.22 -6.41 -9.37
CA GLY A 200 -11.93 -5.18 -10.09
C GLY A 200 -10.52 -5.15 -10.71
N ASP A 201 -9.88 -3.99 -10.74
CA ASP A 201 -8.53 -3.81 -11.31
C ASP A 201 -7.91 -2.49 -10.84
N ILE A 202 -6.63 -2.28 -11.13
CA ILE A 202 -5.97 -0.98 -10.99
C ILE A 202 -5.65 -0.38 -12.36
N LYS A 203 -5.87 0.93 -12.50
CA LYS A 203 -5.39 1.73 -13.63
C LYS A 203 -4.49 2.84 -13.12
N ILE A 204 -3.40 3.10 -13.85
CA ILE A 204 -2.46 4.17 -13.53
C ILE A 204 -2.40 5.10 -14.73
N ALA A 205 -2.66 6.38 -14.49
CA ALA A 205 -2.40 7.45 -15.45
C ALA A 205 -1.33 8.36 -14.84
N SER A 206 -0.23 8.59 -15.54
CA SER A 206 0.87 9.40 -15.03
C SER A 206 1.55 10.17 -16.16
N ALA A 207 2.02 11.36 -15.84
CA ALA A 207 2.86 12.17 -16.71
C ALA A 207 4.07 12.67 -15.93
N LEU A 208 5.26 12.45 -16.51
CA LEU A 208 6.54 12.85 -15.92
C LEU A 208 6.54 14.36 -15.57
N ASN A 209 6.97 14.66 -14.35
CA ASN A 209 7.02 15.98 -13.73
C ASN A 209 5.66 16.69 -13.60
N GLN A 210 4.55 15.95 -13.52
CA GLN A 210 3.22 16.53 -13.36
C GLN A 210 2.44 15.89 -12.21
N SER A 211 1.94 14.68 -12.43
CA SER A 211 1.06 13.97 -11.49
C SER A 211 0.96 12.50 -11.82
N THR A 212 0.53 11.72 -10.83
CA THR A 212 0.08 10.35 -11.01
C THR A 212 -1.32 10.21 -10.42
N THR A 213 -2.19 9.50 -11.14
CA THR A 213 -3.49 9.05 -10.66
C THR A 213 -3.52 7.53 -10.71
N ALA A 214 -3.60 6.91 -9.54
CA ALA A 214 -3.86 5.49 -9.41
C ALA A 214 -5.33 5.26 -9.05
N THR A 215 -6.09 4.65 -9.95
CA THR A 215 -7.50 4.33 -9.78
C THR A 215 -7.64 2.84 -9.46
N LEU A 216 -7.95 2.54 -8.21
CA LEU A 216 -8.34 1.21 -7.74
C LEU A 216 -9.83 1.02 -7.94
N THR A 217 -10.22 -0.02 -8.67
CA THR A 217 -11.61 -0.44 -8.84
C THR A 217 -11.82 -1.75 -8.11
N LEU A 218 -12.94 -1.88 -7.39
CA LEU A 218 -13.35 -3.11 -6.73
C LEU A 218 -14.87 -3.29 -6.79
N ASN A 219 -15.34 -4.53 -6.72
CA ASN A 219 -16.77 -4.81 -6.62
C ASN A 219 -17.27 -4.42 -5.21
N ALA A 220 -18.33 -3.62 -5.15
CA ALA A 220 -18.91 -3.12 -3.90
C ALA A 220 -19.66 -4.21 -3.11
N ASN A 221 -20.11 -5.26 -3.79
CA ASN A 221 -20.80 -6.41 -3.22
C ASN A 221 -20.25 -7.70 -3.82
N LEU A 222 -19.08 -8.10 -3.33
CA LEU A 222 -18.45 -9.35 -3.72
C LEU A 222 -19.34 -10.51 -3.22
N GLY A 223 -20.01 -11.17 -4.16
CA GLY A 223 -20.76 -12.40 -3.88
C GLY A 223 -19.82 -13.50 -3.36
N ARG A 224 -20.38 -14.56 -2.77
CA ARG A 224 -19.60 -15.79 -2.57
C ARG A 224 -19.07 -16.19 -3.95
N LEU A 225 -17.75 -16.16 -4.13
CA LEU A 225 -17.10 -16.79 -5.28
C LEU A 225 -17.67 -18.21 -5.35
N SER A 226 -18.52 -18.46 -6.35
CA SER A 226 -18.83 -19.83 -6.73
C SER A 226 -17.49 -20.42 -7.10
N ALA A 227 -16.98 -21.34 -6.28
CA ALA A 227 -15.79 -22.10 -6.59
C ALA A 227 -15.93 -22.57 -8.04
N VAL A 228 -15.09 -22.02 -8.91
CA VAL A 228 -15.00 -22.47 -10.29
C VAL A 228 -14.49 -23.91 -10.19
N ALA A 229 -15.35 -24.84 -10.63
CA ALA A 229 -15.11 -26.27 -10.66
C ALA A 229 -13.98 -26.64 -11.62
#